data_AF-A0A3B8PN71-F1
#
_entry.id   AF-A0A3B8PN71-F1
#
_cell.length_a   1.000
_cell.length_b   1.000
_cell.length_c   1.000
_cell.angle_alpha   90.00
_cell.angle_beta   90.00
_cell.angle_gamma   90.00
#
_symmetry.space_group_name_H-M   'P 1'
#
loop_
_entity.id
_entity.type
_entity.pdbx_description
1 polymer ?
#
loop_
_entity_poly.entity_id
_entity_poly.type
_entity_poly.pdbx_seq_one_letter_code
_entity_poly.pdbx_strand_id
1 'polypeptide(L)'
;GGNGNDRMDGQAGSDVMFGERGNDLMLGGNGNDIMVGGSGNDIMAGQDGNDIMLGNSGSDFMFGGSGNDILIGGADADLIFGGPGVDLIFS
;
A
#
# COMPACT_ATOMS: atom_id res chain seq x y z
N GLY A 1 5.34 -8.21 -7.73
CA GLY A 1 4.80 -9.56 -7.84
C GLY A 1 5.02 -10.07 -9.24
N GLY A 2 4.56 -9.32 -10.23
CA GLY A 2 4.59 -9.74 -11.61
C GLY A 2 3.16 -9.98 -12.08
N ASN A 3 2.90 -11.12 -12.71
CA ASN A 3 1.52 -11.54 -12.92
C ASN A 3 1.12 -12.56 -11.86
N GLY A 4 -0.10 -12.44 -11.36
CA GLY A 4 -0.67 -13.36 -10.38
C GLY A 4 -0.88 -12.68 -9.03
N ASN A 5 -1.44 -13.43 -8.09
CA ASN A 5 -1.66 -12.91 -6.74
C ASN A 5 -0.39 -13.18 -5.93
N ASP A 6 0.34 -12.13 -5.58
CA ASP A 6 1.62 -12.21 -4.90
C ASP A 6 1.53 -11.79 -3.44
N ARG A 7 2.50 -12.26 -2.64
CA ARG A 7 2.72 -11.80 -1.27
C ARG A 7 4.10 -11.19 -1.17
N MET A 8 4.18 -9.95 -0.68
CA MET A 8 5.43 -9.20 -0.48
C MET A 8 5.52 -8.69 0.97
N ASP A 9 6.73 -8.69 1.53
CA ASP A 9 7.02 -8.36 2.92
C ASP A 9 8.38 -7.66 3.02
N GLY A 10 8.39 -6.34 3.24
CA GLY A 10 9.58 -5.49 3.31
C GLY A 10 10.39 -5.66 4.61
N GLN A 11 9.71 -6.04 5.70
CA GLN A 11 10.28 -6.27 7.03
C GLN A 11 10.82 -5.00 7.70
N ALA A 12 12.07 -4.65 7.47
CA ALA A 12 12.72 -3.55 8.16
C ALA A 12 13.66 -2.83 7.21
N GLY A 13 13.60 -1.51 7.21
CA GLY A 13 14.27 -0.66 6.23
C GLY A 13 13.26 0.10 5.39
N SER A 14 13.75 0.92 4.48
CA SER A 14 12.89 1.55 3.47
C SER A 14 12.86 0.66 2.24
N ASP A 15 11.70 0.11 1.95
CA ASP A 15 11.48 -0.83 0.87
C ASP A 15 10.73 -0.19 -0.29
N VAL A 16 10.91 -0.78 -1.48
CA VAL A 16 10.14 -0.44 -2.68
C VAL A 16 9.52 -1.71 -3.21
N MET A 17 8.19 -1.78 -3.19
CA MET A 17 7.43 -2.94 -3.60
C MET A 17 6.47 -2.58 -4.74
N PHE A 18 6.39 -3.48 -5.74
CA PHE A 18 5.50 -3.35 -6.89
C PHE A 18 4.70 -4.65 -7.01
N GLY A 19 3.37 -4.61 -6.92
CA GLY A 19 2.48 -5.75 -7.13
C GLY A 19 2.40 -6.16 -8.60
N GLU A 20 2.14 -5.15 -9.44
CA GLU A 20 1.90 -5.22 -10.88
C GLU A 20 0.50 -5.73 -11.24
N ARG A 21 0.32 -7.01 -11.55
CA ARG A 21 -1.00 -7.54 -11.92
C ARG A 21 -1.43 -8.67 -11.02
N GLY A 22 -2.63 -8.57 -10.48
CA GLY A 22 -3.26 -9.58 -9.65
C GLY A 22 -3.78 -8.94 -8.38
N ASN A 23 -4.33 -9.76 -7.50
CA ASN A 23 -4.76 -9.29 -6.18
C ASN A 23 -3.62 -9.58 -5.20
N ASP A 24 -2.85 -8.56 -4.87
CA ASP A 24 -1.61 -8.68 -4.12
C ASP A 24 -1.81 -8.42 -2.63
N LEU A 25 -0.94 -9.02 -1.81
CA LEU A 25 -0.82 -8.74 -0.39
C LEU A 25 0.56 -8.15 -0.11
N MET A 26 0.60 -6.88 0.27
CA MET A 26 1.83 -6.13 0.45
C MET A 26 1.95 -5.65 1.91
N LEU A 27 3.06 -5.97 2.57
CA LEU A 27 3.38 -5.56 3.93
C LEU A 27 4.69 -4.76 3.92
N GLY A 28 4.63 -3.46 4.27
CA GLY A 28 5.78 -2.56 4.37
C GLY A 28 6.75 -3.00 5.47
N GLY A 29 6.30 -2.87 6.72
CA GLY A 29 7.08 -3.26 7.89
C GLY A 29 7.56 -2.03 8.63
N ASN A 30 8.80 -2.02 9.09
CA ASN A 30 9.37 -0.85 9.75
C ASN A 30 10.19 -0.04 8.75
N GLY A 31 9.97 1.26 8.68
CA GLY A 31 10.69 2.18 7.82
C GLY A 31 9.74 2.90 6.88
N ASN A 32 10.27 3.87 6.12
CA ASN A 32 9.44 4.61 5.18
C ASN A 32 9.42 3.85 3.86
N ASP A 33 8.27 3.30 3.49
CA ASP A 33 8.12 2.40 2.35
C ASP A 33 7.44 3.06 1.15
N ILE A 34 7.73 2.53 -0.04
CA ILE A 34 7.02 2.86 -1.28
C ILE A 34 6.34 1.59 -1.79
N MET A 35 5.02 1.63 -1.85
CA MET A 35 4.19 0.49 -2.23
C MET A 35 3.32 0.85 -3.43
N VAL A 36 3.38 0.06 -4.49
CA VAL A 36 2.53 0.20 -5.68
C VAL A 36 1.78 -1.10 -5.92
N GLY A 37 0.46 -1.11 -5.75
CA GLY A 37 -0.42 -2.27 -5.97
C GLY A 37 -0.45 -2.66 -7.44
N GLY A 38 -1.10 -1.85 -8.27
CA GLY A 38 -1.11 -2.02 -9.72
C GLY A 38 -2.52 -2.29 -10.23
N SER A 39 -2.74 -3.43 -10.87
CA SER A 39 -4.07 -3.81 -11.33
C SER A 39 -4.58 -5.01 -10.55
N GLY A 40 -5.79 -4.90 -10.01
CA GLY A 40 -6.41 -5.93 -9.20
C GLY A 40 -6.85 -5.36 -7.87
N ASN A 41 -7.50 -6.16 -7.05
CA ASN A 41 -7.94 -5.71 -5.73
C ASN A 41 -6.86 -6.05 -4.71
N ASP A 42 -6.08 -5.06 -4.33
CA ASP A 42 -4.89 -5.23 -3.52
C ASP A 42 -5.17 -5.02 -2.03
N ILE A 43 -4.36 -5.66 -1.18
CA ILE A 43 -4.31 -5.43 0.26
C ILE A 43 -2.93 -4.90 0.60
N MET A 44 -2.86 -3.65 1.04
CA MET A 44 -1.61 -2.95 1.32
C MET A 44 -1.60 -2.46 2.77
N ALA A 45 -0.53 -2.77 3.51
CA ALA A 45 -0.29 -2.25 4.85
C ALA A 45 1.13 -1.68 4.97
N GLY A 46 1.25 -0.36 5.19
CA GLY A 46 2.53 0.34 5.37
C GLY A 46 3.22 -0.07 6.68
N GLN A 47 2.46 -0.08 7.77
CA GLN A 47 2.88 -0.40 9.15
C GLN A 47 3.59 0.77 9.85
N ASP A 48 4.90 0.72 10.10
CA ASP A 48 5.57 1.74 10.91
C ASP A 48 6.46 2.61 10.02
N GLY A 49 6.13 3.89 9.84
CA GLY A 49 6.91 4.76 8.96
C GLY A 49 6.07 5.86 8.33
N ASN A 50 6.70 6.75 7.57
CA ASN A 50 5.95 7.66 6.70
C ASN A 50 5.93 7.03 5.31
N ASP A 51 4.83 6.39 4.97
CA ASP A 51 4.74 5.55 3.78
C ASP A 51 4.11 6.28 2.58
N ILE A 52 4.45 5.82 1.38
CA ILE A 52 3.81 6.23 0.13
C ILE A 52 3.18 5.00 -0.51
N MET A 53 1.85 5.01 -0.60
CA MET A 53 1.07 3.87 -1.09
C MET A 53 0.20 4.29 -2.27
N LEU A 54 0.30 3.55 -3.38
CA LEU A 54 -0.51 3.74 -4.59
C LEU A 54 -1.25 2.44 -4.94
N GLY A 55 -2.58 2.41 -4.83
CA GLY A 55 -3.41 1.26 -5.22
C GLY A 55 -3.49 1.09 -6.74
N ASN A 56 -3.71 2.21 -7.45
CA ASN A 56 -3.93 2.33 -8.89
C ASN A 56 -5.30 1.86 -9.38
N SER A 57 -5.51 0.60 -9.73
CA SER A 57 -6.78 0.16 -10.35
C SER A 57 -7.30 -1.12 -9.73
N GLY A 58 -8.59 -1.14 -9.43
CA GLY A 58 -9.22 -2.20 -8.64
C GLY A 58 -9.75 -1.62 -7.34
N SER A 59 -10.54 -2.41 -6.61
CA SER A 59 -11.07 -1.99 -5.32
C SER A 59 -10.10 -2.39 -4.21
N ASP A 60 -9.31 -1.44 -3.74
CA ASP A 60 -8.17 -1.70 -2.86
C ASP A 60 -8.51 -1.54 -1.38
N PHE A 61 -7.78 -2.29 -0.54
CA PHE A 61 -7.80 -2.14 0.91
C PHE A 61 -6.42 -1.65 1.38
N MET A 62 -6.36 -0.41 1.86
CA MET A 62 -5.11 0.24 2.23
C MET A 62 -5.12 0.68 3.69
N PHE A 63 -4.06 0.32 4.42
CA PHE A 63 -3.82 0.74 5.81
C PHE A 63 -2.42 1.37 5.90
N GLY A 64 -2.33 2.67 6.16
CA GLY A 64 -1.05 3.39 6.29
C GLY A 64 -0.26 2.86 7.48
N GLY A 65 -0.85 2.97 8.67
CA GLY A 65 -0.24 2.54 9.90
C GLY A 65 0.19 3.74 10.74
N SER A 66 1.33 3.64 11.41
CA SER A 66 1.84 4.70 12.26
C SER A 66 2.80 5.60 11.49
N GLY A 67 2.57 6.91 11.52
CA GLY A 67 3.39 7.89 10.81
C GLY A 67 2.53 8.83 9.98
N ASN A 68 3.15 9.69 9.18
CA ASN A 68 2.42 10.62 8.32
C ASN A 68 2.45 10.07 6.89
N ASP A 69 1.36 9.44 6.49
CA ASP A 69 1.34 8.66 5.25
C ASP A 69 0.74 9.43 4.07
N ILE A 70 1.11 9.01 2.86
CA ILE A 70 0.49 9.43 1.60
C ILE A 70 -0.16 8.20 0.97
N LEU A 71 -1.49 8.18 0.93
CA LEU A 71 -2.26 7.07 0.37
C LEU A 71 -3.08 7.57 -0.83
N ILE A 72 -2.88 6.92 -1.97
CA ILE A 72 -3.61 7.19 -3.22
C ILE A 72 -4.28 5.88 -3.66
N GLY A 73 -5.59 5.77 -3.49
CA GLY A 73 -6.39 4.61 -3.89
C GLY A 73 -6.34 4.42 -5.40
N GLY A 74 -6.91 5.37 -6.14
CA GLY A 74 -6.80 5.42 -7.60
C GLY A 74 -8.17 5.33 -8.25
N ALA A 75 -8.37 4.33 -9.11
CA ALA A 75 -9.63 4.06 -9.78
C ALA A 75 -10.47 3.07 -8.97
N ASP A 76 -11.78 3.08 -9.20
CA ASP A 76 -12.76 2.24 -8.50
C ASP A 76 -12.98 2.66 -7.04
N ALA A 77 -13.56 1.77 -6.22
CA ALA A 77 -14.02 2.10 -4.88
C ALA A 77 -13.08 1.49 -3.84
N ASP A 78 -12.29 2.35 -3.21
CA ASP A 78 -11.26 1.94 -2.26
C ASP A 78 -11.72 2.06 -0.80
N LEU A 79 -11.07 1.30 0.08
CA LEU A 79 -11.19 1.43 1.51
C LEU A 79 -9.82 1.77 2.10
N ILE A 80 -9.65 3.04 2.47
CA ILE A 80 -8.37 3.59 2.92
C ILE A 80 -8.46 4.05 4.38
N PHE A 81 -7.52 3.59 5.19
CA PHE A 81 -7.31 4.02 6.57
C PHE A 81 -5.88 4.53 6.70
N GLY A 82 -5.69 5.81 7.07
CA GLY A 82 -4.36 6.36 7.33
C GLY A 82 -3.75 5.75 8.59
N GLY A 83 -4.37 5.99 9.75
CA GLY A 83 -3.94 5.39 11.01
C GLY A 83 -3.49 6.47 11.98
N PRO A 84 -2.62 6.15 12.96
CA PRO A 84 -2.03 7.17 13.81
C PRO A 84 -1.07 8.10 13.06
N GLY A 85 -1.41 9.38 12.97
CA GLY A 85 -0.54 10.42 12.43
C GLY A 85 -1.33 11.47 11.66
N VAL A 86 -0.64 12.27 10.85
CA VAL A 86 -1.27 13.20 9.93
C VAL A 86 -1.14 12.67 8.52
N ASP A 87 -2.24 12.11 8.02
CA ASP A 87 -2.27 11.43 6.72
C ASP A 87 -2.81 12.32 5.62
N LEU A 88 -2.31 12.09 4.41
CA LEU A 88 -2.86 12.64 3.18
C LEU A 88 -3.49 11.50 2.36
N ILE A 89 -4.81 11.51 2.26
CA ILE A 89 -5.58 10.46 1.60
C ILE A 89 -6.27 11.01 0.35
N PHE A 90 -6.01 10.37 -0.78
CA PHE A 90 -6.75 10.52 -2.04
C PHE A 90 -7.42 9.18 -2.35
N SER A 91 -8.74 9.15 -2.21
CA SER A 91 -9.56 8.00 -2.58
C SER A 91 -10.27 8.24 -3.91
#